data_AF-A0A0C9UEG9-F1
#
_entry.id   AF-A0A0C9UEG9-F1
#
_cell.length_a   1.000
_cell.length_b   1.000
_cell.length_c   1.000
_cell.angle_alpha   90.00
_cell.angle_beta   90.00
_cell.angle_gamma   90.00
#
_symmetry.space_group_name_H-M   'P 1'
#
loop_
_entity.id
_entity.type
_entity.pdbx_description
1 polymer ?
#
loop_
_entity_poly.entity_id
_entity_poly.type
_entity_poly.pdbx_seq_one_letter_code
_entity_poly.pdbx_strand_id
1 'polypeptide(L)'
;MTPDIQTRLGTLRGVLDGLPTSLPLIEPSKSKYSFVGFEPDPDLVEETGCISGAINKTFEIIFDWKSRMEGDRIIPIMERGPGIAAVVDVLEAAISKEPGDAVLEKWVNDLILSAQRPSQPAVIGRKRKRSEPNMEDAALEGELVPYVPPAANGKPKIGQPTNRDIESLTTLWVERDADNICWRCVSGCGFQRAGRLQRQRVLKHAAGCADLEFQLKQLATDLLTVNVPDDHVSVVSNPPVKKSNINPLAGASGMKQLSLHKSVAKKKKKQENMQIESEFFLVKLVCLHGMVPRLMDSSTWKDYVHFLNQNAPAISSDVMRDCLIPSYSGKIRNKQVKIIQGHCNNTMTFDGGSTRKKQSVYTVHATTPDCQVYCISGEDDTNHSHTGEYLAMMLKAEIHRLGVSHFAGLGSDNTGNTKKARCLICATYPTIINFIDSIHHLNLTIKDITSLPKFELVISQVKCTLTYFNKSWHATSALAAARKQAGSTSIASVLKLIRELTEMKAFVVEDVNDIFTDRVKPRT
;
A
#
# COMPACT_ATOMS: atom_id res chain seq x y z
N MET A 1 13.55 -15.95 37.10
CA MET A 1 14.59 -15.21 36.34
C MET A 1 15.94 -15.90 36.56
N THR A 2 16.76 -16.12 35.52
CA THR A 2 18.06 -16.82 35.65
C THR A 2 19.15 -15.88 36.20
N PRO A 3 20.19 -16.39 36.87
CA PRO A 3 21.31 -15.56 37.35
C PRO A 3 22.04 -14.82 36.20
N ASP A 4 22.08 -15.42 35.01
CA ASP A 4 22.66 -14.83 33.80
C ASP A 4 21.90 -13.57 33.35
N ILE A 5 20.57 -13.65 33.23
CA ILE A 5 19.78 -12.50 32.75
C ILE A 5 19.75 -11.37 33.79
N GLN A 6 19.78 -11.68 35.09
CA GLN A 6 19.88 -10.67 36.16
C GLN A 6 21.20 -9.90 36.07
N THR A 7 22.31 -10.59 35.78
CA THR A 7 23.62 -9.98 35.55
C THR A 7 23.60 -9.07 34.31
N ARG A 8 22.94 -9.50 33.23
CA ARG A 8 22.79 -8.71 31.99
C ARG A 8 21.91 -7.47 32.20
N LEU A 9 20.82 -7.57 32.95
CA LEU A 9 19.99 -6.40 33.31
C LEU A 9 20.77 -5.39 34.17
N GLY A 10 21.55 -5.85 35.15
CA GLY A 10 22.45 -4.98 35.92
C GLY A 10 23.53 -4.32 35.06
N THR A 11 24.07 -5.05 34.07
CA THR A 11 24.99 -4.50 33.08
C THR A 11 24.31 -3.41 32.24
N LEU A 12 23.10 -3.66 31.74
CA LEU A 12 22.31 -2.70 30.96
C LEU A 12 22.04 -1.41 31.75
N ARG A 13 21.64 -1.54 33.01
CA ARG A 13 21.43 -0.42 33.94
C ARG A 13 22.69 0.45 34.02
N GLY A 14 23.83 -0.16 34.30
CA GLY A 14 25.11 0.55 34.44
C GLY A 14 25.56 1.27 33.17
N VAL A 15 25.36 0.67 31.99
CA VAL A 15 25.75 1.32 30.72
C VAL A 15 24.80 2.43 30.30
N LEU A 16 23.51 2.34 30.64
CA LEU A 16 22.53 3.40 30.36
C LEU A 16 22.68 4.60 31.31
N ASP A 17 22.97 4.35 32.58
CA ASP A 17 23.24 5.41 33.56
C ASP A 17 24.60 6.09 33.27
N GLY A 18 25.53 5.37 32.65
CA GLY A 18 26.86 5.84 32.24
C GLY A 18 26.96 6.41 30.82
N LEU A 19 25.85 6.70 30.14
CA LEU A 19 25.86 7.26 28.78
C LEU A 19 26.63 8.59 28.70
N PRO A 20 27.33 8.85 27.58
CA PRO A 20 28.23 10.00 27.46
C PRO A 20 27.48 11.33 27.54
N THR A 21 28.14 12.35 28.07
CA THR A 21 27.58 13.72 28.19
C THR A 21 27.34 14.41 26.85
N SER A 22 27.83 13.84 25.73
CA SER A 22 27.51 14.26 24.38
C SER A 22 26.04 14.02 24.00
N LEU A 23 25.34 13.12 24.68
CA LEU A 23 23.89 12.94 24.54
C LEU A 23 23.13 13.92 25.44
N PRO A 24 22.03 14.52 24.95
CA PRO A 24 21.22 15.45 25.73
C PRO A 24 20.61 14.75 26.94
N LEU A 25 20.65 15.40 28.11
CA LEU A 25 19.95 14.95 29.31
C LEU A 25 18.51 15.47 29.26
N ILE A 26 17.55 14.55 29.19
CA ILE A 26 16.13 14.89 29.03
C ILE A 26 15.32 14.41 30.24
N GLU A 27 14.43 15.28 30.74
CA GLU A 27 13.49 14.95 31.80
C GLU A 27 12.40 13.98 31.32
N PRO A 28 11.83 13.11 32.18
CA PRO A 28 10.85 12.10 31.78
C PRO A 28 9.68 12.62 30.95
N SER A 29 9.15 13.80 31.28
CA SER A 29 7.98 14.40 30.64
C SER A 29 8.22 14.86 29.19
N LYS A 30 9.49 15.00 28.79
CA LYS A 30 9.90 15.44 27.44
C LYS A 30 10.73 14.37 26.71
N SER A 31 10.94 13.22 27.35
CA SER A 31 11.75 12.13 26.83
C SER A 31 11.02 11.43 25.69
N LYS A 32 11.77 11.10 24.63
CA LYS A 32 11.28 10.19 23.57
C LYS A 32 10.99 8.79 24.13
N TYR A 33 11.68 8.41 25.20
CA TYR A 33 11.57 7.13 25.87
C TYR A 33 10.59 7.21 27.06
N SER A 34 9.30 7.02 26.78
CA SER A 34 8.24 7.05 27.80
C SER A 34 8.14 5.75 28.62
N PHE A 35 9.25 5.28 29.19
CA PHE A 35 9.29 4.03 29.97
C PHE A 35 9.05 4.20 31.48
N VAL A 36 9.12 5.43 32.01
CA VAL A 36 8.87 5.69 33.43
C VAL A 36 7.41 5.42 33.76
N GLY A 37 7.15 4.44 34.64
CA GLY A 37 5.79 4.02 34.98
C GLY A 37 5.06 3.30 33.84
N PHE A 38 5.79 2.72 32.90
CA PHE A 38 5.21 2.05 31.74
C PHE A 38 4.38 0.81 32.13
N GLU A 39 3.18 0.74 31.60
CA GLU A 39 2.32 -0.44 31.62
C GLU A 39 2.06 -0.91 30.18
N PRO A 40 2.11 -2.24 29.91
CA PRO A 40 1.76 -2.77 28.60
C PRO A 40 0.33 -2.40 28.21
N ASP A 41 0.14 -1.90 26.99
CA ASP A 41 -1.17 -1.56 26.45
C ASP A 41 -2.07 -2.82 26.42
N PRO A 42 -3.22 -2.82 27.15
CA PRO A 42 -4.13 -3.96 27.18
C PRO A 42 -4.60 -4.41 25.79
N ASP A 43 -4.81 -3.47 24.86
CA ASP A 43 -5.26 -3.77 23.49
C ASP A 43 -4.15 -4.49 22.73
N LEU A 44 -2.88 -4.09 22.92
CA LEU A 44 -1.74 -4.78 22.32
C LEU A 44 -1.51 -6.16 22.95
N VAL A 45 -1.73 -6.33 24.25
CA VAL A 45 -1.64 -7.64 24.91
C VAL A 45 -2.69 -8.60 24.34
N GLU A 46 -3.91 -8.10 24.11
CA GLU A 46 -4.97 -8.88 23.47
C GLU A 46 -4.64 -9.20 22.00
N GLU A 47 -4.07 -8.24 21.26
CA GLU A 47 -3.70 -8.41 19.85
C GLU A 47 -2.54 -9.41 19.67
N THR A 48 -1.51 -9.33 20.52
CA THR A 48 -0.34 -10.21 20.43
C THR A 48 -0.51 -11.52 21.18
N GLY A 49 -1.49 -11.60 22.08
CA GLY A 49 -1.79 -12.78 22.90
C GLY A 49 -0.83 -13.02 24.07
N CYS A 50 0.09 -12.09 24.34
CA CYS A 50 1.07 -12.17 25.45
C CYS A 50 1.65 -10.79 25.79
N ILE A 51 2.23 -10.68 26.99
CA ILE A 51 2.84 -9.42 27.47
C ILE A 51 4.15 -9.15 26.71
N SER A 52 4.98 -10.17 26.45
CA SER A 52 6.19 -10.01 25.66
C SER A 52 5.91 -9.47 24.25
N GLY A 53 4.79 -9.87 23.64
CA GLY A 53 4.37 -9.41 22.32
C GLY A 53 4.03 -7.92 22.30
N ALA A 54 3.27 -7.45 23.29
CA ALA A 54 2.89 -6.04 23.43
C ALA A 54 4.12 -5.16 23.68
N ILE A 55 5.04 -5.62 24.54
CA ILE A 55 6.31 -4.94 24.82
C ILE A 55 7.18 -4.93 23.56
N ASN A 56 7.29 -6.04 22.82
CA ASN A 56 8.07 -6.10 21.59
C ASN A 56 7.53 -5.11 20.55
N LYS A 57 6.21 -5.03 20.35
CA LYS A 57 5.61 -4.02 19.44
C LYS A 57 5.92 -2.60 19.88
N THR A 58 5.78 -2.31 21.17
CA THR A 58 6.10 -0.99 21.73
C THR A 58 7.57 -0.63 21.51
N PHE A 59 8.48 -1.57 21.74
CA PHE A 59 9.92 -1.37 21.56
C PHE A 59 10.28 -1.20 20.08
N GLU A 60 9.63 -1.94 19.17
CA GLU A 60 9.77 -1.77 17.72
C GLU A 60 9.36 -0.36 17.25
N ILE A 61 8.36 0.25 17.89
CA ILE A 61 7.92 1.63 17.61
C ILE A 61 8.93 2.64 18.14
N ILE A 62 9.37 2.49 19.40
CA ILE A 62 10.23 3.46 20.08
C ILE A 62 11.67 3.45 19.53
N PHE A 63 12.21 2.25 19.28
CA PHE A 63 13.58 2.02 18.86
C PHE A 63 13.76 1.83 17.35
N ASP A 64 12.68 1.89 16.57
CA ASP A 64 12.63 1.61 15.13
C ASP A 64 13.05 0.18 14.76
N TRP A 65 12.06 -0.66 14.37
CA TRP A 65 12.27 -2.07 14.05
C TRP A 65 13.35 -2.33 12.99
N LYS A 66 13.60 -1.37 12.08
CA LYS A 66 14.62 -1.50 11.03
C LYS A 66 16.03 -1.62 11.61
N SER A 67 16.30 -0.93 12.73
CA SER A 67 17.58 -0.99 13.46
C SER A 67 17.92 -2.38 13.99
N ARG A 68 16.94 -3.30 14.06
CA ARG A 68 17.13 -4.68 14.53
C ARG A 68 17.34 -5.70 13.41
N MET A 69 16.94 -5.37 12.17
CA MET A 69 16.90 -6.31 11.03
C MET A 69 17.89 -5.97 9.90
N GLU A 70 18.31 -4.72 9.78
CA GLU A 70 19.17 -4.25 8.68
C GLU A 70 20.41 -3.51 9.22
N GLY A 71 21.49 -3.49 8.42
CA GLY A 71 22.72 -2.74 8.78
C GLY A 71 23.59 -3.42 9.84
N ASP A 72 24.15 -2.62 10.75
CA ASP A 72 25.04 -3.03 11.84
C ASP A 72 24.29 -3.56 13.07
N ARG A 73 22.95 -3.57 13.04
CA ARG A 73 22.02 -4.04 14.08
C ARG A 73 22.12 -3.25 15.40
N ILE A 74 22.45 -1.97 15.29
CA ILE A 74 22.63 -1.09 16.45
C ILE A 74 21.39 -0.22 16.63
N ILE A 75 20.87 -0.19 17.85
CA ILE A 75 19.75 0.65 18.23
C ILE A 75 20.29 2.07 18.52
N PRO A 76 19.85 3.11 17.81
CA PRO A 76 20.31 4.47 18.07
C PRO A 76 19.75 4.99 19.41
N ILE A 77 20.65 5.27 20.35
CA ILE A 77 20.32 5.93 21.63
C ILE A 77 20.57 7.44 21.46
N MET A 78 19.49 8.23 21.55
CA MET A 78 19.50 9.64 21.16
C MET A 78 19.54 10.63 22.32
N GLU A 79 19.28 10.15 23.54
CA GLU A 79 19.22 10.95 24.76
C GLU A 79 19.63 10.09 25.96
N ARG A 80 20.00 10.76 27.06
CA ARG A 80 20.29 10.12 28.35
C ARG A 80 19.35 10.68 29.42
N GLY A 81 19.18 9.94 30.51
CA GLY A 81 18.33 10.33 31.63
C GLY A 81 17.32 9.24 32.02
N PRO A 82 16.45 9.53 33.00
CA PRO A 82 15.54 8.55 33.60
C PRO A 82 14.57 7.89 32.60
N GLY A 83 14.24 8.55 31.49
CA GLY A 83 13.36 8.00 30.43
C GLY A 83 13.90 6.73 29.79
N ILE A 84 15.08 6.78 29.17
CA ILE A 84 15.71 5.60 28.56
C ILE A 84 16.09 4.56 29.61
N ALA A 85 16.54 5.02 30.77
CA ALA A 85 17.05 4.17 31.82
C ALA A 85 15.92 3.28 32.40
N ALA A 86 14.68 3.78 32.46
CA ALA A 86 13.50 3.02 32.89
C ALA A 86 13.15 1.81 31.99
N VAL A 87 13.75 1.67 30.80
CA VAL A 87 13.59 0.47 29.97
C VAL A 87 14.03 -0.81 30.69
N VAL A 88 15.00 -0.69 31.62
CA VAL A 88 15.49 -1.82 32.41
C VAL A 88 14.39 -2.32 33.35
N ASP A 89 13.64 -1.41 33.95
CA ASP A 89 12.57 -1.72 34.89
C ASP A 89 11.42 -2.43 34.16
N VAL A 90 11.11 -2.00 32.92
CA VAL A 90 10.14 -2.65 32.04
C VAL A 90 10.57 -4.07 31.68
N LEU A 91 11.83 -4.26 31.28
CA LEU A 91 12.38 -5.56 30.91
C LEU A 91 12.46 -6.50 32.12
N GLU A 92 12.85 -6.01 33.29
CA GLU A 92 12.92 -6.80 34.52
C GLU A 92 11.52 -7.28 34.96
N ALA A 93 10.52 -6.39 34.94
CA ALA A 93 9.14 -6.75 35.24
C ALA A 93 8.57 -7.77 34.25
N ALA A 94 8.86 -7.62 32.96
CA ALA A 94 8.39 -8.51 31.91
C ALA A 94 9.05 -9.90 31.97
N ILE A 95 10.37 -9.97 32.12
CA ILE A 95 11.13 -11.22 32.21
C ILE A 95 10.81 -11.98 33.51
N SER A 96 10.46 -11.25 34.57
CA SER A 96 9.96 -11.87 35.81
C SER A 96 8.62 -12.56 35.62
N LYS A 97 7.73 -12.00 34.78
CA LYS A 97 6.43 -12.59 34.44
C LYS A 97 6.52 -13.71 33.40
N GLU A 98 7.42 -13.59 32.42
CA GLU A 98 7.61 -14.55 31.34
C GLU A 98 9.10 -15.00 31.24
N PRO A 99 9.57 -15.87 32.16
CA PRO A 99 10.98 -16.27 32.18
C PRO A 99 11.37 -17.12 30.96
N GLY A 100 12.51 -16.79 30.34
CA GLY A 100 13.04 -17.51 29.18
C GLY A 100 12.46 -17.08 27.83
N ASP A 101 11.71 -15.98 27.79
CA ASP A 101 11.26 -15.38 26.54
C ASP A 101 12.46 -14.86 25.71
N ALA A 102 12.72 -15.51 24.58
CA ALA A 102 13.86 -15.22 23.72
C ALA A 102 13.80 -13.81 23.10
N VAL A 103 12.62 -13.20 22.99
CA VAL A 103 12.45 -11.86 22.41
C VAL A 103 12.88 -10.81 23.41
N LEU A 104 12.42 -10.92 24.66
CA LEU A 104 12.80 -10.02 25.76
C LEU A 104 14.30 -10.11 26.07
N GLU A 105 14.85 -11.32 26.12
CA GLU A 105 16.29 -11.50 26.32
C GLU A 105 17.13 -10.91 25.17
N LYS A 106 16.62 -11.00 23.93
CA LYS A 106 17.29 -10.38 22.79
C LYS A 106 17.30 -8.84 22.92
N TRP A 107 16.23 -8.22 23.40
CA TRP A 107 16.19 -6.78 23.66
C TRP A 107 17.23 -6.33 24.70
N VAL A 108 17.40 -7.12 25.77
CA VAL A 108 18.46 -6.85 26.76
C VAL A 108 19.84 -6.82 26.08
N ASN A 109 20.14 -7.80 25.22
CA ASN A 109 21.44 -7.85 24.53
C ASN A 109 21.63 -6.72 23.52
N ASP A 110 20.62 -6.46 22.69
CA ASP A 110 20.69 -5.43 21.65
C ASP A 110 20.90 -4.04 22.28
N LEU A 111 20.25 -3.75 23.42
CA LEU A 111 20.40 -2.48 24.13
C LEU A 111 21.76 -2.35 24.83
N ILE A 112 22.30 -3.42 25.42
CA ILE A 112 23.66 -3.41 25.99
C ILE A 112 24.69 -3.09 24.89
N LEU A 113 24.59 -3.80 23.76
CA LEU A 113 25.49 -3.58 22.62
C LEU A 113 25.42 -2.15 22.09
N SER A 114 24.23 -1.56 22.11
CA SER A 114 23.99 -0.21 21.62
C SER A 114 24.52 0.86 22.57
N ALA A 115 24.34 0.67 23.89
CA ALA A 115 24.82 1.60 24.91
C ALA A 115 26.34 1.58 25.12
N GLN A 116 27.00 0.45 24.83
CA GLN A 116 28.45 0.30 25.00
C GLN A 116 29.29 0.89 23.86
N ARG A 117 28.68 1.27 22.72
CA ARG A 117 29.44 1.90 21.63
C ARG A 117 29.51 3.41 21.80
N PRO A 118 30.68 4.04 21.55
CA PRO A 118 30.80 5.48 21.55
C PRO A 118 29.94 6.06 20.42
N SER A 119 28.95 6.86 20.77
CA SER A 119 28.13 7.62 19.82
C SER A 119 29.05 8.52 18.99
N GLN A 120 29.38 8.12 17.76
CA GLN A 120 29.90 9.06 16.77
C GLN A 120 28.73 9.91 16.27
N PRO A 121 28.88 11.24 16.12
CA PRO A 121 27.94 12.00 15.32
C PRO A 121 27.95 11.38 13.91
N ALA A 122 26.76 11.12 13.36
CA ALA A 122 26.56 10.40 12.12
C ALA A 122 27.41 10.97 10.98
N VAL A 123 28.54 10.32 10.69
CA VAL A 123 29.24 10.43 9.41
C VAL A 123 28.76 9.26 8.57
N ILE A 124 27.93 9.58 7.58
CA ILE A 124 27.47 8.65 6.55
C ILE A 124 28.72 8.15 5.81
N GLY A 125 29.11 6.89 6.06
CA GLY A 125 30.37 6.32 5.59
C GLY A 125 30.20 4.93 5.00
N ARG A 126 29.94 4.89 3.68
CA ARG A 126 30.31 3.88 2.67
C ARG A 126 30.16 2.38 3.05
N LYS A 127 29.08 1.78 2.53
CA LYS A 127 28.90 0.32 2.42
C LYS A 127 29.95 -0.29 1.48
N ARG A 128 30.67 -1.32 1.94
CA ARG A 128 31.49 -2.22 1.12
C ARG A 128 30.58 -3.07 0.22
N LYS A 129 30.80 -3.00 -1.11
CA LYS A 129 30.13 -3.80 -2.15
C LYS A 129 30.48 -5.30 -2.00
N ARG A 130 29.45 -6.15 -1.95
CA ARG A 130 29.52 -7.55 -2.39
C ARG A 130 28.75 -7.63 -3.72
N SER A 131 29.36 -8.26 -4.70
CA SER A 131 29.02 -8.23 -6.12
C SER A 131 27.83 -9.11 -6.50
N GLU A 132 26.85 -8.53 -7.21
CA GLU A 132 26.00 -9.03 -8.33
C GLU A 132 24.60 -8.37 -8.31
N PRO A 133 23.85 -8.28 -9.44
CA PRO A 133 24.17 -7.79 -10.78
C PRO A 133 23.47 -6.44 -11.07
N ASN A 134 23.91 -5.73 -12.12
CA ASN A 134 23.50 -4.38 -12.53
C ASN A 134 21.98 -4.10 -12.46
N MET A 135 21.58 -3.20 -11.56
CA MET A 135 20.31 -2.48 -11.61
C MET A 135 20.62 -1.00 -11.34
N GLU A 136 20.47 -0.16 -12.35
CA GLU A 136 20.68 1.29 -12.28
C GLU A 136 19.55 1.95 -11.47
N ASP A 137 19.72 2.01 -10.15
CA ASP A 137 19.07 3.00 -9.28
C ASP A 137 20.15 3.50 -8.31
N ALA A 138 21.04 4.37 -8.81
CA ALA A 138 22.01 5.06 -7.97
C ALA A 138 21.31 6.19 -7.21
N ALA A 139 21.22 6.08 -5.88
CA ALA A 139 21.01 7.23 -5.03
C ALA A 139 22.23 8.15 -5.17
N LEU A 140 22.03 9.34 -5.73
CA LEU A 140 23.08 10.36 -5.81
C LEU A 140 23.27 10.94 -4.41
N GLU A 141 24.40 10.59 -3.77
CA GLU A 141 24.89 11.20 -2.54
C GLU A 141 25.79 12.39 -2.94
N GLY A 142 25.16 13.55 -3.17
CA GLY A 142 25.85 14.79 -3.52
C GLY A 142 25.04 16.02 -3.08
N GLU A 143 25.73 17.09 -2.69
CA GLU A 143 25.10 18.33 -2.26
C GLU A 143 24.49 19.05 -3.48
N LEU A 144 23.16 19.02 -3.61
CA LEU A 144 22.44 19.61 -4.74
C LEU A 144 22.37 21.14 -4.60
N VAL A 145 22.56 21.87 -5.71
CA VAL A 145 22.39 23.34 -5.76
C VAL A 145 21.29 23.73 -6.77
N PRO A 146 20.44 24.74 -6.50
CA PRO A 146 19.43 25.19 -7.44
C PRO A 146 20.06 25.66 -8.75
N TYR A 147 19.57 25.16 -9.89
CA TYR A 147 20.09 25.54 -11.20
C TYR A 147 19.24 26.66 -11.83
N VAL A 148 19.88 27.75 -12.21
CA VAL A 148 19.27 28.81 -13.02
C VAL A 148 19.83 28.69 -14.45
N PRO A 149 19.01 28.37 -15.47
CA PRO A 149 19.49 28.27 -16.84
C PRO A 149 20.04 29.62 -17.34
N PRO A 150 21.16 29.64 -18.08
CA PRO A 150 21.60 30.85 -18.76
C PRO A 150 20.55 31.27 -19.81
N ALA A 151 20.33 32.58 -19.95
CA ALA A 151 19.36 33.15 -20.88
C ALA A 151 19.61 32.64 -22.32
N ALA A 152 18.66 31.87 -22.85
CA ALA A 152 18.81 31.24 -24.16
C ALA A 152 18.65 32.26 -25.30
N ASN A 153 19.78 32.78 -25.79
CA ASN A 153 19.84 33.49 -27.07
C ASN A 153 19.80 32.47 -28.22
N GLY A 154 18.62 31.91 -28.50
CA GLY A 154 18.43 31.01 -29.63
C GLY A 154 16.96 30.75 -29.93
N LYS A 155 16.56 30.97 -31.19
CA LYS A 155 15.18 30.68 -31.65
C LYS A 155 14.86 29.19 -31.40
N PRO A 156 13.71 28.85 -30.80
CA PRO A 156 13.34 27.47 -30.53
C PRO A 156 13.19 26.69 -31.84
N LYS A 157 13.85 25.52 -31.92
CA LYS A 157 13.66 24.58 -33.03
C LYS A 157 12.23 24.05 -32.96
N ILE A 158 11.44 24.38 -33.99
CA ILE A 158 10.05 23.94 -34.17
C ILE A 158 10.03 22.41 -34.28
N GLY A 159 9.47 21.71 -33.28
CA GLY A 159 9.18 20.27 -33.37
C GLY A 159 9.28 19.43 -32.10
N GLN A 160 9.84 19.92 -30.99
CA GLN A 160 9.83 19.21 -29.70
C GLN A 160 8.69 19.75 -28.83
N PRO A 161 7.78 18.90 -28.28
CA PRO A 161 6.89 19.33 -27.21
C PRO A 161 7.77 19.77 -26.05
N THR A 162 7.79 21.07 -25.79
CA THR A 162 8.43 21.62 -24.61
C THR A 162 7.74 21.01 -23.39
N ASN A 163 8.49 20.40 -22.48
CA ASN A 163 8.03 19.82 -21.22
C ASN A 163 7.50 20.89 -20.23
N ARG A 164 6.99 22.02 -20.72
CA ARG A 164 6.46 23.13 -19.92
C ARG A 164 5.37 22.67 -18.97
N ASP A 165 4.54 21.72 -19.40
CA ASP A 165 3.40 21.23 -18.62
C ASP A 165 3.81 20.49 -17.33
N ILE A 166 5.08 20.06 -17.22
CA ILE A 166 5.61 19.34 -16.05
C ILE A 166 6.66 20.15 -15.27
N GLU A 167 7.01 21.35 -15.74
CA GLU A 167 7.92 22.26 -15.03
C GLU A 167 7.30 22.73 -13.71
N SER A 168 5.96 22.87 -13.63
CA SER A 168 5.25 23.19 -12.38
C SER A 168 5.28 22.06 -11.34
N LEU A 169 5.64 20.83 -11.73
CA LEU A 169 5.67 19.65 -10.87
C LEU A 169 7.09 19.31 -10.38
N THR A 170 8.12 19.97 -10.93
CA THR A 170 9.51 19.61 -10.68
C THR A 170 10.40 20.80 -10.44
N THR A 171 11.49 20.58 -9.71
CA THR A 171 12.56 21.56 -9.53
C THR A 171 13.85 20.99 -10.09
N LEU A 172 14.60 21.79 -10.85
CA LEU A 172 15.89 21.39 -11.44
C LEU A 172 17.04 21.69 -10.47
N TRP A 173 17.96 20.74 -10.35
CA TRP A 173 19.14 20.82 -9.50
C TRP A 173 20.35 20.28 -10.26
N VAL A 174 21.54 20.76 -9.90
CA VAL A 174 22.80 20.20 -10.37
C VAL A 174 23.59 19.73 -9.15
N GLU A 175 24.24 18.59 -9.29
CA GLU A 175 25.15 18.05 -8.29
C GLU A 175 26.47 18.82 -8.35
N ARG A 176 27.00 19.33 -7.23
CA ARG A 176 28.20 20.22 -7.24
C ARG A 176 29.41 19.62 -7.97
N ASP A 177 29.53 18.31 -7.98
CA ASP A 177 30.70 17.59 -8.48
C ASP A 177 30.46 16.85 -9.81
N ALA A 178 29.26 16.98 -10.40
CA ALA A 178 28.92 16.36 -11.67
C ALA A 178 28.07 17.30 -12.53
N ASP A 179 28.38 17.41 -13.84
CA ASP A 179 27.53 18.05 -14.86
C ASP A 179 26.18 17.30 -15.08
N ASN A 180 25.79 16.45 -14.13
CA ASN A 180 24.58 15.67 -14.15
C ASN A 180 23.40 16.52 -13.64
N ILE A 181 22.58 16.95 -14.59
CA ILE A 181 21.30 17.59 -14.31
C ILE A 181 20.38 16.58 -13.62
N CYS A 182 19.85 16.98 -12.47
CA CYS A 182 18.89 16.22 -11.69
C CYS A 182 17.58 17.01 -11.57
N TRP A 183 16.49 16.28 -11.40
CA TRP A 183 15.18 16.87 -11.15
C TRP A 183 14.51 16.16 -9.97
N ARG A 184 13.81 16.95 -9.16
CA ARG A 184 13.08 16.47 -7.99
C ARG A 184 11.64 16.95 -8.00
N CYS A 185 10.79 16.33 -7.21
CA CYS A 185 9.43 16.82 -7.00
C CYS A 185 9.43 18.21 -6.36
N VAL A 186 8.51 19.09 -6.78
CA VAL A 186 8.40 20.45 -6.25
C VAL A 186 8.04 20.48 -4.76
N SER A 187 7.31 19.48 -4.25
CA SER A 187 6.98 19.36 -2.83
C SER A 187 8.21 19.10 -1.95
N GLY A 188 9.35 18.74 -2.55
CA GLY A 188 10.54 18.33 -1.80
C GLY A 188 10.43 16.93 -1.21
N CYS A 189 9.43 16.13 -1.59
CA CYS A 189 9.41 14.71 -1.25
C CYS A 189 10.69 14.00 -1.76
N GLY A 190 11.01 12.84 -1.21
CA GLY A 190 12.25 12.09 -1.54
C GLY A 190 12.37 11.61 -3.00
N PHE A 191 11.44 11.98 -3.88
CA PHE A 191 11.50 11.65 -5.29
C PHE A 191 12.50 12.55 -6.04
N GLN A 192 13.54 11.92 -6.56
CA GLN A 192 14.56 12.54 -7.41
C GLN A 192 15.04 11.61 -8.52
N ARG A 193 15.46 12.18 -9.64
CA ARG A 193 15.98 11.46 -10.80
C ARG A 193 17.06 12.25 -11.52
N ALA A 194 18.09 11.54 -11.96
CA ALA A 194 19.15 12.08 -12.80
C ALA A 194 18.76 12.04 -14.29
N GLY A 195 19.35 12.93 -15.08
CA GLY A 195 19.25 12.95 -16.53
C GLY A 195 18.02 13.65 -17.07
N ARG A 196 17.62 13.29 -18.29
CA ARG A 196 16.54 13.99 -19.02
C ARG A 196 15.19 13.82 -18.31
N LEU A 197 14.47 14.93 -18.19
CA LEU A 197 13.13 14.98 -17.62
C LEU A 197 12.16 14.09 -18.44
N GLN A 198 11.69 13.00 -17.83
CA GLN A 198 10.76 12.07 -18.45
C GLN A 198 9.33 12.35 -18.01
N ARG A 199 8.52 12.93 -18.91
CA ARG A 199 7.12 13.34 -18.65
C ARG A 199 6.31 12.28 -17.91
N GLN A 200 6.29 11.04 -18.41
CA GLN A 200 5.44 10.01 -17.83
C GLN A 200 5.82 9.63 -16.40
N ARG A 201 7.13 9.63 -16.07
CA ARG A 201 7.59 9.33 -14.71
C ARG A 201 7.25 10.45 -13.73
N VAL A 202 7.40 11.70 -14.16
CA VAL A 202 6.98 12.88 -13.40
C VAL A 202 5.49 12.79 -13.10
N LEU A 203 4.66 12.60 -14.12
CA LEU A 203 3.21 12.57 -13.98
C LEU A 203 2.75 11.40 -13.11
N LYS A 204 3.33 10.21 -13.28
CA LYS A 204 3.04 9.04 -12.44
C LYS A 204 3.33 9.35 -10.96
N HIS A 205 4.49 9.92 -10.68
CA HIS A 205 4.86 10.28 -9.31
C HIS A 205 3.95 11.37 -8.75
N ALA A 206 3.81 12.49 -9.46
CA ALA A 206 3.04 13.64 -9.01
C ALA A 206 1.56 13.31 -8.77
N ALA A 207 0.96 12.45 -9.60
CA ALA A 207 -0.42 12.00 -9.42
C ALA A 207 -0.65 11.19 -8.12
N GLY A 208 0.40 10.60 -7.53
CA GLY A 208 0.34 9.81 -6.30
C GLY A 208 1.26 10.31 -5.18
N CYS A 209 1.82 11.51 -5.28
CA CYS A 209 2.79 12.02 -4.31
C CYS A 209 2.06 12.53 -3.07
N ALA A 210 2.14 11.85 -1.93
CA ALA A 210 1.45 12.27 -0.69
C ALA A 210 1.68 13.76 -0.34
N ASP A 211 2.91 14.23 -0.45
CA ASP A 211 3.35 15.58 -0.08
C ASP A 211 3.01 16.68 -1.10
N LEU A 212 2.50 16.32 -2.28
CA LEU A 212 2.17 17.29 -3.32
C LEU A 212 0.79 17.91 -3.09
N GLU A 213 0.68 19.22 -3.35
CA GLU A 213 -0.60 19.93 -3.25
C GLU A 213 -1.66 19.33 -4.18
N PHE A 214 -2.91 19.35 -3.72
CA PHE A 214 -4.03 18.74 -4.44
C PHE A 214 -4.19 19.25 -5.88
N GLN A 215 -4.03 20.57 -6.11
CA GLN A 215 -4.17 21.15 -7.45
C GLN A 215 -3.12 20.61 -8.43
N LEU A 216 -1.88 20.42 -7.96
CA LEU A 216 -0.79 19.87 -8.75
C LEU A 216 -0.95 18.37 -8.99
N LYS A 217 -1.47 17.62 -8.01
CA LYS A 217 -1.89 16.21 -8.19
C LYS A 217 -2.96 16.08 -9.27
N GLN A 218 -3.96 16.95 -9.25
CA GLN A 218 -5.04 16.94 -10.22
C GLN A 218 -4.52 17.27 -11.63
N LEU A 219 -3.69 18.32 -11.75
CA LEU A 219 -3.01 18.66 -13.00
C LEU A 219 -2.22 17.46 -13.56
N ALA A 220 -1.42 16.82 -12.72
CA ALA A 220 -0.63 15.65 -13.12
C ALA A 220 -1.53 14.50 -13.60
N THR A 221 -2.62 14.23 -12.88
CA THR A 221 -3.62 13.22 -13.26
C THR A 221 -4.27 13.55 -14.59
N ASP A 222 -4.70 14.78 -14.80
CA ASP A 222 -5.34 15.21 -16.05
C ASP A 222 -4.38 15.08 -17.23
N LEU A 223 -3.13 15.49 -17.08
CA LEU A 223 -2.07 15.34 -18.08
C LEU A 223 -1.71 13.87 -18.39
N LEU A 224 -1.85 12.97 -17.41
CA LEU A 224 -1.63 11.54 -17.57
C LEU A 224 -2.75 10.88 -18.39
N THR A 225 -3.98 11.37 -18.25
CA THR A 225 -5.19 10.75 -18.82
C THR A 225 -5.57 11.23 -20.23
N VAL A 226 -4.90 12.27 -20.75
CA VAL A 226 -5.22 12.90 -22.05
C VAL A 226 -5.34 11.88 -23.20
N ASN A 227 -4.49 10.86 -23.21
CA ASN A 227 -4.43 9.89 -24.31
C ASN A 227 -5.35 8.68 -24.11
N VAL A 228 -6.12 8.63 -23.02
CA VAL A 228 -7.05 7.52 -22.75
C VAL A 228 -8.45 7.88 -23.28
N PRO A 229 -8.97 7.14 -24.28
CA PRO A 229 -10.31 7.34 -24.79
C PRO A 229 -11.39 7.18 -23.70
N ASP A 230 -12.44 8.01 -23.76
CA ASP A 230 -13.50 8.02 -22.74
C ASP A 230 -14.33 6.74 -22.73
N ASP A 231 -14.55 6.12 -23.88
CA ASP A 231 -15.32 4.89 -24.08
C ASP A 231 -14.59 3.64 -23.57
N HIS A 232 -13.26 3.67 -23.48
CA HIS A 232 -12.50 2.56 -22.86
C HIS A 232 -12.83 2.38 -21.37
N VAL A 233 -13.38 3.42 -20.72
CA VAL A 233 -13.63 3.46 -19.28
C VAL A 233 -15.11 3.68 -18.99
N SER A 234 -16.01 3.48 -19.95
CA SER A 234 -17.46 3.59 -19.71
C SER A 234 -17.98 2.40 -18.89
N VAL A 235 -19.01 2.65 -18.08
CA VAL A 235 -19.72 1.62 -17.32
C VAL A 235 -20.24 0.58 -18.29
N VAL A 236 -19.92 -0.68 -18.05
CA VAL A 236 -20.49 -1.81 -18.79
C VAL A 236 -21.95 -1.93 -18.39
N SER A 237 -22.84 -1.17 -19.04
CA SER A 237 -24.15 -1.73 -19.35
C SER A 237 -23.87 -2.84 -20.35
N ASN A 238 -24.14 -4.11 -19.99
CA ASN A 238 -23.98 -5.25 -20.90
C ASN A 238 -24.42 -4.84 -22.31
N PRO A 239 -23.50 -4.73 -23.29
CA PRO A 239 -23.91 -4.34 -24.62
C PRO A 239 -24.81 -5.46 -25.16
N PRO A 240 -25.99 -5.15 -25.73
CA PRO A 240 -26.69 -6.15 -26.52
C PRO A 240 -25.71 -6.58 -27.61
N VAL A 241 -25.53 -7.90 -27.73
CA VAL A 241 -24.74 -8.53 -28.79
C VAL A 241 -25.17 -7.91 -30.11
N LYS A 242 -24.36 -7.00 -30.65
CA LYS A 242 -24.59 -6.48 -31.99
C LYS A 242 -24.35 -7.64 -32.94
N LYS A 243 -25.45 -8.25 -33.40
CA LYS A 243 -25.43 -9.17 -34.54
C LYS A 243 -24.73 -8.42 -35.68
N SER A 244 -23.64 -8.98 -36.16
CA SER A 244 -22.98 -8.53 -37.38
C SER A 244 -23.95 -8.73 -38.54
N ASN A 245 -24.65 -7.66 -38.92
CA ASN A 245 -25.34 -7.62 -40.20
C ASN A 245 -24.26 -7.59 -41.29
N ILE A 246 -24.04 -8.75 -41.91
CA ILE A 246 -23.36 -8.86 -43.19
C ILE A 246 -24.28 -8.19 -44.21
N ASN A 247 -24.01 -6.94 -44.56
CA ASN A 247 -24.67 -6.31 -45.70
C ASN A 247 -24.04 -6.83 -47.00
N PRO A 248 -24.84 -7.20 -48.01
CA PRO A 248 -24.33 -7.59 -49.31
C PRO A 248 -23.65 -6.42 -50.04
N LEU A 249 -22.65 -6.80 -50.84
CA LEU A 249 -21.82 -5.95 -51.68
C LEU A 249 -22.65 -5.00 -52.55
N ALA A 250 -22.59 -3.70 -52.29
CA ALA A 250 -23.21 -2.67 -53.12
C ALA A 250 -22.14 -1.94 -53.96
N GLY A 251 -22.26 -2.12 -55.28
CA GLY A 251 -22.09 -1.10 -56.32
C GLY A 251 -20.79 -0.29 -56.37
N ALA A 252 -19.96 -0.57 -57.38
CA ALA A 252 -18.82 0.24 -57.77
C ALA A 252 -19.21 1.71 -57.99
N SER A 253 -18.65 2.62 -57.19
CA SER A 253 -18.68 4.05 -57.46
C SER A 253 -17.28 4.67 -57.34
N GLY A 254 -16.74 5.10 -58.49
CA GLY A 254 -15.75 6.16 -58.67
C GLY A 254 -14.47 6.11 -57.82
N MET A 255 -13.36 5.64 -58.42
CA MET A 255 -12.01 5.86 -57.89
C MET A 255 -11.69 7.36 -57.86
N LYS A 256 -11.92 8.01 -56.71
CA LYS A 256 -11.27 9.30 -56.41
C LYS A 256 -9.85 9.00 -55.95
N GLN A 257 -8.87 9.33 -56.81
CA GLN A 257 -7.44 9.23 -56.50
C GLN A 257 -7.12 10.14 -55.30
N LEU A 258 -6.99 9.53 -54.12
CA LEU A 258 -6.51 10.19 -52.91
C LEU A 258 -5.00 10.43 -53.06
N SER A 259 -4.55 11.67 -52.83
CA SER A 259 -3.13 12.00 -52.87
C SER A 259 -2.33 11.13 -51.89
N LEU A 260 -1.10 10.77 -52.26
CA LEU A 260 -0.20 9.90 -51.48
C LEU A 260 -0.11 10.33 -50.00
N HIS A 261 -0.02 11.65 -49.75
CA HIS A 261 -0.02 12.24 -48.41
C HIS A 261 -1.29 11.92 -47.59
N LYS A 262 -2.47 11.97 -48.21
CA LYS A 262 -3.75 11.65 -47.53
C LYS A 262 -3.85 10.15 -47.24
N SER A 263 -3.34 9.31 -48.13
CA SER A 263 -3.32 7.85 -47.96
C SER A 263 -2.34 7.39 -46.86
N VAL A 264 -1.15 7.99 -46.80
CA VAL A 264 -0.15 7.75 -45.74
C VAL A 264 -0.67 8.21 -44.38
N ALA A 265 -1.25 9.40 -44.30
CA ALA A 265 -1.84 9.92 -43.06
C ALA A 265 -3.00 9.04 -42.54
N LYS A 266 -3.87 8.57 -43.44
CA LYS A 266 -4.94 7.62 -43.08
C LYS A 266 -4.40 6.29 -42.55
N LYS A 267 -3.35 5.74 -43.18
CA LYS A 267 -2.71 4.49 -42.73
C LYS A 267 -2.06 4.65 -41.35
N LYS A 268 -1.37 5.77 -41.11
CA LYS A 268 -0.77 6.10 -39.81
C LYS A 268 -1.83 6.20 -38.71
N LYS A 269 -2.91 6.95 -38.95
CA LYS A 269 -4.01 7.09 -37.99
C LYS A 269 -4.70 5.75 -37.68
N LYS A 270 -4.84 4.88 -38.69
CA LYS A 270 -5.38 3.52 -38.47
C LYS A 270 -4.46 2.68 -37.58
N GLN A 271 -3.14 2.77 -37.79
CA GLN A 271 -2.15 2.07 -36.96
C GLN A 271 -2.17 2.60 -35.51
N GLU A 272 -2.23 3.92 -35.33
CA GLU A 272 -2.33 4.55 -34.01
C GLU A 272 -3.60 4.13 -33.27
N ASN A 273 -4.75 4.09 -33.95
CA ASN A 273 -5.99 3.60 -33.34
C ASN A 273 -5.91 2.12 -32.96
N MET A 274 -5.35 1.26 -33.82
CA MET A 274 -5.15 -0.16 -33.47
C MET A 274 -4.22 -0.33 -32.28
N GLN A 275 -3.21 0.53 -32.15
CA GLN A 275 -2.30 0.51 -31.01
C GLN A 275 -3.03 0.83 -29.70
N ILE A 276 -3.82 1.92 -29.69
CA ILE A 276 -4.60 2.34 -28.52
C ILE A 276 -5.57 1.25 -28.07
N GLU A 277 -6.26 0.59 -29.01
CA GLU A 277 -7.15 -0.55 -28.73
C GLU A 277 -6.39 -1.76 -28.19
N SER A 278 -5.23 -2.10 -28.77
CA SER A 278 -4.40 -3.20 -28.27
C SER A 278 -3.91 -2.93 -26.85
N GLU A 279 -3.49 -1.71 -26.54
CA GLU A 279 -3.08 -1.29 -25.20
C GLU A 279 -4.23 -1.42 -24.20
N PHE A 280 -5.45 -1.03 -24.60
CA PHE A 280 -6.64 -1.19 -23.78
C PHE A 280 -6.93 -2.64 -23.44
N PHE A 281 -6.93 -3.53 -24.43
CA PHE A 281 -7.16 -4.96 -24.20
C PHE A 281 -6.07 -5.57 -23.30
N LEU A 282 -4.83 -5.15 -23.48
CA LEU A 282 -3.73 -5.60 -22.63
C LEU A 282 -3.88 -5.12 -21.18
N VAL A 283 -4.33 -3.87 -20.98
CA VAL A 283 -4.68 -3.34 -19.66
C VAL A 283 -5.78 -4.15 -19.00
N LYS A 284 -6.86 -4.45 -19.72
CA LYS A 284 -7.92 -5.32 -19.21
C LYS A 284 -7.38 -6.71 -18.87
N LEU A 285 -6.57 -7.29 -19.73
CA LEU A 285 -6.03 -8.62 -19.53
C LEU A 285 -5.18 -8.70 -18.25
N VAL A 286 -4.30 -7.72 -18.03
CA VAL A 286 -3.49 -7.62 -16.81
C VAL A 286 -4.33 -7.37 -15.57
N CYS A 287 -5.21 -6.37 -15.60
CA CYS A 287 -5.93 -5.93 -14.41
C CYS A 287 -7.09 -6.86 -14.03
N LEU A 288 -7.78 -7.48 -14.99
CA LEU A 288 -8.94 -8.35 -14.71
C LEU A 288 -8.54 -9.80 -14.46
N HIS A 289 -7.45 -10.28 -15.09
CA HIS A 289 -7.01 -11.67 -14.94
C HIS A 289 -5.73 -11.84 -14.13
N GLY A 290 -5.21 -10.75 -13.54
CA GLY A 290 -4.03 -10.80 -12.67
C GLY A 290 -2.77 -11.23 -13.39
N MET A 291 -2.63 -10.96 -14.70
CA MET A 291 -1.42 -11.31 -15.44
C MET A 291 -0.24 -10.47 -14.97
N VAL A 292 0.89 -11.14 -14.68
CA VAL A 292 2.10 -10.47 -14.21
C VAL A 292 2.72 -9.68 -15.37
N PRO A 293 2.93 -8.35 -15.27
CA PRO A 293 3.47 -7.54 -16.37
C PRO A 293 4.80 -8.03 -16.92
N ARG A 294 5.63 -8.67 -16.08
CA ARG A 294 6.93 -9.27 -16.46
C ARG A 294 6.80 -10.29 -17.61
N LEU A 295 5.64 -10.92 -17.79
CA LEU A 295 5.39 -11.81 -18.92
C LEU A 295 5.63 -11.10 -20.27
N MET A 296 5.33 -9.80 -20.35
CA MET A 296 5.46 -9.02 -21.59
C MET A 296 6.91 -8.88 -22.06
N ASP A 297 7.87 -8.98 -21.13
CA ASP A 297 9.29 -8.88 -21.46
C ASP A 297 9.87 -10.20 -21.95
N SER A 298 9.16 -11.32 -21.74
CA SER A 298 9.61 -12.65 -22.17
C SER A 298 9.72 -12.75 -23.70
N SER A 299 10.71 -13.51 -24.18
CA SER A 299 10.86 -13.78 -25.61
C SER A 299 9.62 -14.48 -26.16
N THR A 300 9.10 -15.49 -25.47
CA THR A 300 7.91 -16.23 -25.89
C THR A 300 6.69 -15.33 -26.12
N TRP A 301 6.45 -14.35 -25.23
CA TRP A 301 5.38 -13.38 -25.42
C TRP A 301 5.62 -12.49 -26.64
N LYS A 302 6.85 -11.98 -26.78
CA LYS A 302 7.22 -11.13 -27.92
C LYS A 302 7.09 -11.88 -29.25
N ASP A 303 7.50 -13.15 -29.30
CA ASP A 303 7.37 -14.01 -30.46
C ASP A 303 5.90 -14.24 -30.81
N TYR A 304 5.05 -14.49 -29.81
CA TYR A 304 3.61 -14.64 -29.99
C TYR A 304 2.95 -13.36 -30.53
N VAL A 305 3.25 -12.20 -29.93
CA VAL A 305 2.72 -10.91 -30.39
C VAL A 305 3.21 -10.58 -31.80
N HIS A 306 4.49 -10.83 -32.09
CA HIS A 306 5.08 -10.60 -33.40
C HIS A 306 4.47 -11.53 -34.47
N PHE A 307 4.18 -12.79 -34.12
CA PHE A 307 3.48 -13.72 -34.99
C PHE A 307 2.07 -13.24 -35.33
N LEU A 308 1.32 -12.72 -34.36
CA LEU A 308 -0.02 -12.18 -34.58
C LEU A 308 0.00 -10.86 -35.37
N ASN A 309 0.96 -9.98 -35.08
CA ASN A 309 1.11 -8.71 -35.77
C ASN A 309 2.58 -8.28 -35.79
N GLN A 310 3.21 -8.46 -36.94
CA GLN A 310 4.61 -8.10 -37.16
C GLN A 310 4.91 -6.61 -36.96
N ASN A 311 3.87 -5.75 -37.08
CA ASN A 311 3.98 -4.30 -36.93
C ASN A 311 3.48 -3.80 -35.57
N ALA A 312 3.09 -4.70 -34.65
CA ALA A 312 2.72 -4.30 -33.30
C ALA A 312 3.99 -3.95 -32.51
N PRO A 313 4.09 -2.76 -31.91
CA PRO A 313 5.15 -2.45 -30.98
C PRO A 313 5.02 -3.35 -29.73
N ALA A 314 6.13 -3.96 -29.33
CA ALA A 314 6.18 -4.73 -28.10
C ALA A 314 6.05 -3.79 -26.89
N ILE A 315 4.97 -3.93 -26.14
CA ILE A 315 4.76 -3.22 -24.88
C ILE A 315 5.60 -3.92 -23.81
N SER A 316 6.49 -3.17 -23.15
CA SER A 316 7.29 -3.71 -22.04
C SER A 316 6.52 -3.68 -20.72
N SER A 317 6.98 -4.46 -19.75
CA SER A 317 6.40 -4.44 -18.40
C SER A 317 6.49 -3.06 -17.74
N ASP A 318 7.56 -2.30 -18.01
CA ASP A 318 7.73 -0.94 -17.53
C ASP A 318 6.69 0.01 -18.13
N VAL A 319 6.44 -0.06 -19.44
CA VAL A 319 5.39 0.75 -20.08
C VAL A 319 4.03 0.40 -19.49
N MET A 320 3.77 -0.89 -19.26
CA MET A 320 2.52 -1.33 -18.66
C MET A 320 2.34 -0.79 -17.23
N ARG A 321 3.34 -0.96 -16.36
CA ARG A 321 3.30 -0.58 -14.94
C ARG A 321 3.37 0.93 -14.72
N ASP A 322 4.18 1.63 -15.51
CA ASP A 322 4.55 3.01 -15.25
C ASP A 322 3.79 4.00 -16.14
N CYS A 323 3.21 3.54 -17.26
CA CYS A 323 2.50 4.38 -18.20
C CYS A 323 1.02 4.01 -18.31
N LEU A 324 0.72 2.78 -18.76
CA LEU A 324 -0.65 2.39 -19.14
C LEU A 324 -1.57 2.25 -17.92
N ILE A 325 -1.23 1.39 -16.95
CA ILE A 325 -2.07 1.18 -15.76
C ILE A 325 -2.36 2.52 -15.04
N PRO A 326 -1.37 3.38 -14.76
CA PRO A 326 -1.64 4.68 -14.14
C PRO A 326 -2.56 5.57 -14.96
N SER A 327 -2.39 5.63 -16.29
CA SER A 327 -3.22 6.47 -17.16
C SER A 327 -4.68 6.03 -17.16
N TYR A 328 -4.94 4.73 -17.28
CA TYR A 328 -6.30 4.18 -17.19
C TYR A 328 -6.89 4.34 -15.78
N SER A 329 -6.09 4.10 -14.73
CA SER A 329 -6.51 4.29 -13.34
C SER A 329 -6.89 5.74 -13.05
N GLY A 330 -6.10 6.72 -13.49
CA GLY A 330 -6.42 8.14 -13.37
C GLY A 330 -7.74 8.50 -14.06
N LYS A 331 -7.99 7.91 -15.24
CA LYS A 331 -9.23 8.14 -16.00
C LYS A 331 -10.45 7.56 -15.26
N ILE A 332 -10.31 6.36 -14.70
CA ILE A 332 -11.33 5.74 -13.84
C ILE A 332 -11.60 6.64 -12.62
N ARG A 333 -10.57 7.09 -11.91
CA ARG A 333 -10.69 7.97 -10.74
C ARG A 333 -11.42 9.26 -11.07
N ASN A 334 -11.06 9.92 -12.17
CA ASN A 334 -11.75 11.13 -12.64
C ASN A 334 -13.25 10.89 -12.90
N LYS A 335 -13.64 9.68 -13.37
CA LYS A 335 -15.05 9.32 -13.51
C LYS A 335 -15.72 9.01 -12.16
N GLN A 336 -15.06 8.27 -11.27
CA GLN A 336 -15.56 7.98 -9.93
C GLN A 336 -15.87 9.27 -9.15
N VAL A 337 -14.98 10.27 -9.24
CA VAL A 337 -15.20 11.60 -8.63
C VAL A 337 -16.50 12.23 -9.12
N LYS A 338 -16.71 12.26 -10.44
CA LYS A 338 -17.92 12.82 -11.03
C LYS A 338 -19.18 12.07 -10.59
N ILE A 339 -19.11 10.74 -10.48
CA ILE A 339 -20.23 9.92 -10.00
C ILE A 339 -20.56 10.29 -8.54
N ILE A 340 -19.56 10.33 -7.66
CA ILE A 340 -19.75 10.61 -6.24
C ILE A 340 -20.27 12.04 -6.02
N GLN A 341 -19.70 13.02 -6.72
CA GLN A 341 -20.16 14.42 -6.71
C GLN A 341 -21.57 14.59 -7.30
N GLY A 342 -22.02 13.67 -8.14
CA GLY A 342 -23.39 13.65 -8.66
C GLY A 342 -24.43 13.18 -7.64
N HIS A 343 -24.01 12.63 -6.51
CA HIS A 343 -24.89 12.13 -5.45
C HIS A 343 -24.75 12.96 -4.16
N CYS A 344 -25.82 12.96 -3.37
CA CYS A 344 -25.82 13.41 -1.99
C CYS A 344 -25.93 12.19 -1.07
N ASN A 345 -25.58 12.35 0.21
CA ASN A 345 -25.70 11.29 1.22
C ASN A 345 -24.82 10.07 0.96
N ASN A 346 -23.65 10.28 0.35
CA ASN A 346 -22.64 9.22 0.25
C ASN A 346 -22.11 8.87 1.65
N THR A 347 -21.68 7.62 1.82
CA THR A 347 -20.98 7.17 3.03
C THR A 347 -19.53 6.91 2.67
N MET A 348 -18.60 7.45 3.46
CA MET A 348 -17.18 7.13 3.35
C MET A 348 -16.84 6.00 4.31
N THR A 349 -16.09 5.01 3.86
CA THR A 349 -15.52 3.99 4.76
C THR A 349 -14.03 3.87 4.53
N PHE A 350 -13.30 3.47 5.56
CA PHE A 350 -11.86 3.20 5.43
C PHE A 350 -11.47 1.98 6.25
N ASP A 351 -10.50 1.24 5.71
CA ASP A 351 -10.00 0.01 6.30
C ASP A 351 -8.48 -0.07 6.15
N GLY A 352 -7.84 -0.64 7.16
CA GLY A 352 -6.40 -0.72 7.31
C GLY A 352 -5.94 -2.14 7.62
N GLY A 353 -4.87 -2.57 6.96
CA GLY A 353 -4.31 -3.90 7.19
C GLY A 353 -2.80 -3.93 7.05
N SER A 354 -2.20 -5.00 7.56
CA SER A 354 -0.80 -5.33 7.32
C SER A 354 -0.70 -6.50 6.34
N THR A 355 0.12 -6.34 5.31
CA THR A 355 0.44 -7.44 4.40
C THR A 355 1.38 -8.43 5.07
N ARG A 356 1.53 -9.63 4.48
CA ARG A 356 2.50 -10.65 4.95
C ARG A 356 3.95 -10.16 4.92
N LYS A 357 4.25 -9.13 4.14
CA LYS A 357 5.56 -8.48 4.08
C LYS A 357 5.73 -7.35 5.11
N LYS A 358 4.79 -7.23 6.05
CA LYS A 358 4.73 -6.15 7.06
C LYS A 358 4.63 -4.75 6.44
N GLN A 359 4.01 -4.65 5.27
CA GLN A 359 3.64 -3.36 4.69
C GLN A 359 2.24 -2.99 5.17
N SER A 360 2.03 -1.76 5.61
CA SER A 360 0.69 -1.31 5.97
C SER A 360 0.01 -0.69 4.77
N VAL A 361 -1.26 -1.06 4.58
CA VAL A 361 -2.08 -0.56 3.48
C VAL A 361 -3.39 -0.07 4.07
N TYR A 362 -3.73 1.18 3.74
CA TYR A 362 -5.04 1.74 4.02
C TYR A 362 -5.79 1.98 2.72
N THR A 363 -7.08 1.68 2.76
CA THR A 363 -7.99 1.90 1.64
C THR A 363 -9.16 2.75 2.09
N VAL A 364 -9.57 3.68 1.23
CA VAL A 364 -10.74 4.53 1.44
C VAL A 364 -11.74 4.23 0.34
N HIS A 365 -12.99 4.08 0.74
CA HIS A 365 -14.11 3.77 -0.14
C HIS A 365 -15.21 4.82 0.02
N ALA A 366 -15.97 5.04 -1.04
CA ALA A 366 -17.22 5.78 -0.99
C ALA A 366 -18.36 4.88 -1.49
N THR A 367 -19.46 4.88 -0.75
CA THR A 367 -20.69 4.17 -1.09
C THR A 367 -21.75 5.20 -1.41
N THR A 368 -22.32 5.10 -2.61
CA THR A 368 -23.42 5.95 -3.08
C THR A 368 -24.78 5.44 -2.58
N PRO A 369 -25.86 6.25 -2.64
CA PRO A 369 -27.19 5.85 -2.18
C PRO A 369 -27.81 4.64 -2.89
N ASP A 370 -27.35 4.33 -4.10
CA ASP A 370 -27.70 3.14 -4.88
C ASP A 370 -26.82 1.92 -4.55
N CYS A 371 -26.11 1.98 -3.41
CA CYS A 371 -25.25 0.93 -2.86
C CYS A 371 -24.08 0.54 -3.76
N GLN A 372 -23.65 1.41 -4.68
CA GLN A 372 -22.42 1.18 -5.44
C GLN A 372 -21.21 1.61 -4.60
N VAL A 373 -20.19 0.74 -4.56
CA VAL A 373 -18.98 0.97 -3.78
C VAL A 373 -17.82 1.30 -4.71
N TYR A 374 -17.13 2.41 -4.43
CA TYR A 374 -15.98 2.86 -5.19
C TYR A 374 -14.75 2.92 -4.28
N CYS A 375 -13.69 2.20 -4.65
CA CYS A 375 -12.37 2.40 -4.06
C CYS A 375 -11.81 3.75 -4.54
N ILE A 376 -11.59 4.67 -3.59
CA ILE A 376 -11.22 6.06 -3.83
C ILE A 376 -9.71 6.22 -3.74
N SER A 377 -9.12 5.67 -2.69
CA SER A 377 -7.68 5.66 -2.47
C SER A 377 -7.25 4.35 -1.84
N GLY A 378 -5.98 4.03 -2.05
CA GLY A 378 -5.32 2.85 -1.54
C GLY A 378 -3.82 3.14 -1.52
N GLU A 379 -3.28 3.38 -0.33
CA GLU A 379 -1.90 3.83 -0.16
C GLU A 379 -1.08 2.82 0.63
N ASP A 380 0.16 2.60 0.17
CA ASP A 380 1.19 1.93 0.99
C ASP A 380 1.68 2.98 1.99
N ASP A 381 1.36 2.75 3.25
CA ASP A 381 1.54 3.70 4.33
C ASP A 381 2.63 3.24 5.32
N THR A 382 3.45 2.27 4.91
CA THR A 382 4.45 1.58 5.75
C THR A 382 5.44 2.52 6.45
N ASN A 383 5.68 3.73 5.92
CA ASN A 383 6.64 4.68 6.48
C ASN A 383 6.01 5.75 7.39
N HIS A 384 4.69 5.76 7.57
CA HIS A 384 4.02 6.70 8.47
C HIS A 384 3.53 6.00 9.74
N SER A 385 3.49 6.77 10.84
CA SER A 385 2.80 6.32 12.04
C SER A 385 1.30 6.47 11.80
N HIS A 386 0.55 5.36 11.73
CA HIS A 386 -0.92 5.35 11.56
C HIS A 386 -1.67 5.84 12.81
N THR A 387 -1.31 7.01 13.31
CA THR A 387 -2.03 7.67 14.39
C THR A 387 -3.42 8.07 13.90
N GLY A 388 -4.38 8.18 14.82
CA GLY A 388 -5.71 8.68 14.47
C GLY A 388 -5.69 10.07 13.82
N GLU A 389 -4.72 10.93 14.16
CA GLU A 389 -4.49 12.23 13.52
C GLU A 389 -4.08 12.10 12.05
N TYR A 390 -3.14 11.21 11.76
CA TYR A 390 -2.68 10.99 10.39
C TYR A 390 -3.83 10.46 9.51
N LEU A 391 -4.56 9.47 10.00
CA LEU A 391 -5.73 8.93 9.31
C LEU A 391 -6.81 10.02 9.11
N ALA A 392 -7.06 10.86 10.12
CA ALA A 392 -7.97 11.98 9.97
C ALA A 392 -7.50 13.00 8.92
N MET A 393 -6.20 13.29 8.84
CA MET A 393 -5.64 14.18 7.82
C MET A 393 -5.89 13.62 6.40
N MET A 394 -5.59 12.34 6.19
CA MET A 394 -5.85 11.63 4.93
C MET A 394 -7.33 11.69 4.54
N LEU A 395 -8.23 11.35 5.47
CA LEU A 395 -9.68 11.37 5.24
C LEU A 395 -10.19 12.80 4.95
N LYS A 396 -9.69 13.82 5.65
CA LYS A 396 -10.04 15.23 5.37
C LYS A 396 -9.69 15.62 3.96
N ALA A 397 -8.51 15.23 3.47
CA ALA A 397 -8.09 15.53 2.11
C ALA A 397 -9.05 14.91 1.08
N GLU A 398 -9.46 13.66 1.28
CA GLU A 398 -10.43 12.98 0.39
C GLU A 398 -11.84 13.58 0.46
N ILE A 399 -12.34 13.89 1.66
CA ILE A 399 -13.64 14.53 1.84
C ILE A 399 -13.65 15.92 1.20
N HIS A 400 -12.60 16.72 1.37
CA HIS A 400 -12.48 18.04 0.72
C HIS A 400 -12.45 17.92 -0.80
N ARG A 401 -11.68 16.96 -1.32
CA ARG A 401 -11.54 16.70 -2.75
C ARG A 401 -12.87 16.32 -3.40
N LEU A 402 -13.65 15.47 -2.73
CA LEU A 402 -14.94 14.99 -3.22
C LEU A 402 -16.09 15.95 -2.89
N GLY A 403 -15.90 16.82 -1.90
CA GLY A 403 -16.85 17.83 -1.43
C GLY A 403 -17.61 17.36 -0.19
N VAL A 404 -17.45 18.09 0.92
CA VAL A 404 -18.03 17.76 2.23
C VAL A 404 -19.55 17.58 2.17
N SER A 405 -20.25 18.41 1.39
CA SER A 405 -21.71 18.38 1.23
C SER A 405 -22.26 17.09 0.62
N HIS A 406 -21.41 16.27 0.00
CA HIS A 406 -21.82 15.02 -0.63
C HIS A 406 -21.84 13.85 0.36
N PHE A 407 -21.30 14.00 1.57
CA PHE A 407 -21.20 12.92 2.55
C PHE A 407 -22.16 13.10 3.72
N ALA A 408 -22.86 12.02 4.08
CA ALA A 408 -23.70 11.94 5.27
C ALA A 408 -23.11 11.01 6.35
N GLY A 409 -22.13 10.18 6.01
CA GLY A 409 -21.64 9.13 6.89
C GLY A 409 -20.14 8.83 6.77
N LEU A 410 -19.55 8.42 7.88
CA LEU A 410 -18.19 7.88 7.95
C LEU A 410 -18.17 6.59 8.77
N GLY A 411 -17.61 5.51 8.22
CA GLY A 411 -17.50 4.19 8.89
C GLY A 411 -16.09 3.59 8.87
N SER A 412 -15.74 2.82 9.90
CA SER A 412 -14.50 2.01 9.97
C SER A 412 -14.60 0.98 11.11
N ASP A 413 -13.57 0.16 11.33
CA ASP A 413 -13.45 -0.69 12.52
C ASP A 413 -13.32 0.13 13.81
N ASN A 414 -13.41 -0.49 14.99
CA ASN A 414 -13.39 0.25 16.26
C ASN A 414 -12.04 0.26 16.96
N THR A 415 -10.94 0.06 16.22
CA THR A 415 -9.58 0.11 16.80
C THR A 415 -9.24 1.54 17.27
N GLY A 416 -8.27 1.67 18.19
CA GLY A 416 -7.97 2.95 18.85
C GLY A 416 -7.72 4.11 17.87
N ASN A 417 -6.91 3.87 16.83
CA ASN A 417 -6.57 4.90 15.84
C ASN A 417 -7.71 5.21 14.87
N THR A 418 -8.43 4.21 14.38
CA THR A 418 -9.56 4.42 13.44
C THR A 418 -10.72 5.12 14.14
N LYS A 419 -11.03 4.73 15.39
CA LYS A 419 -12.02 5.42 16.24
C LYS A 419 -11.65 6.88 16.45
N LYS A 420 -10.39 7.15 16.82
CA LYS A 420 -9.90 8.52 16.99
C LYS A 420 -10.01 9.32 15.70
N ALA A 421 -9.65 8.74 14.56
CA ALA A 421 -9.79 9.37 13.26
C ALA A 421 -11.25 9.74 12.95
N ARG A 422 -12.18 8.80 13.13
CA ARG A 422 -13.62 9.08 12.95
C ARG A 422 -14.12 10.20 13.85
N CYS A 423 -13.75 10.18 15.13
CA CYS A 423 -14.10 11.24 16.08
C CYS A 423 -13.59 12.61 15.62
N LEU A 424 -12.35 12.70 15.16
CA LEU A 424 -11.76 13.94 14.64
C LEU A 424 -12.49 14.46 13.39
N ILE A 425 -12.88 13.57 12.47
CA ILE A 425 -13.64 13.94 11.27
C ILE A 425 -15.03 14.46 11.64
N CYS A 426 -15.79 13.74 12.46
CA CYS A 426 -17.16 14.12 12.80
C CYS A 426 -17.20 15.38 13.69
N ALA A 427 -16.16 15.62 14.50
CA ALA A 427 -15.98 16.89 15.19
C ALA A 427 -15.70 18.06 14.22
N THR A 428 -15.00 17.78 13.10
CA THR A 428 -14.70 18.79 12.07
C THR A 428 -15.91 19.06 11.17
N TYR A 429 -16.68 18.03 10.82
CA TYR A 429 -17.89 18.12 9.98
C TYR A 429 -19.08 17.51 10.72
N PRO A 430 -19.80 18.30 11.54
CA PRO A 430 -20.90 17.79 12.37
C PRO A 430 -22.08 17.19 11.58
N THR A 431 -22.15 17.45 10.27
CA THR A 431 -23.16 16.85 9.37
C THR A 431 -22.85 15.41 8.97
N ILE A 432 -21.63 14.93 9.22
CA ILE A 432 -21.22 13.56 8.93
C ILE A 432 -21.47 12.69 10.17
N ILE A 433 -22.28 11.66 9.99
CA ILE A 433 -22.64 10.71 11.05
C ILE A 433 -21.51 9.69 11.23
N ASN A 434 -21.11 9.47 12.47
CA ASN A 434 -20.11 8.46 12.85
C ASN A 434 -20.76 7.08 12.94
N PHE A 435 -20.40 6.18 12.02
CA PHE A 435 -20.82 4.79 12.02
C PHE A 435 -19.67 3.89 12.48
N ILE A 436 -20.01 2.87 13.26
CA ILE A 436 -19.07 1.83 13.63
C ILE A 436 -19.34 0.61 12.75
N ASP A 437 -18.30 -0.08 12.30
CA ASP A 437 -18.45 -1.27 11.48
C ASP A 437 -19.12 -2.42 12.27
N SER A 438 -20.36 -2.72 11.90
CA SER A 438 -21.12 -3.82 12.49
C SER A 438 -20.46 -5.18 12.24
N ILE A 439 -19.79 -5.37 11.10
CA ILE A 439 -19.16 -6.65 10.76
C ILE A 439 -17.97 -6.91 11.68
N HIS A 440 -17.12 -5.90 11.91
CA HIS A 440 -16.07 -5.99 12.91
C HIS A 440 -16.63 -6.31 14.31
N HIS A 441 -17.70 -5.65 14.74
CA HIS A 441 -18.33 -5.93 16.04
C HIS A 441 -18.90 -7.35 16.15
N LEU A 442 -19.52 -7.87 15.08
CA LEU A 442 -19.97 -9.26 15.03
C LEU A 442 -18.78 -10.23 15.15
N ASN A 443 -17.67 -9.93 14.47
CA ASN A 443 -16.46 -10.74 14.56
C ASN A 443 -15.86 -10.74 15.98
N LEU A 444 -15.81 -9.58 16.65
CA LEU A 444 -15.38 -9.49 18.05
C LEU A 444 -16.31 -10.27 18.98
N THR A 445 -17.62 -10.16 18.77
CA THR A 445 -18.62 -10.92 19.56
C THR A 445 -18.40 -12.43 19.40
N ILE A 446 -18.14 -12.89 18.18
CA ILE A 446 -17.83 -14.30 17.91
C ILE A 446 -16.52 -14.70 18.60
N LYS A 447 -15.49 -13.86 18.55
CA LYS A 447 -14.21 -14.07 19.24
C LYS A 447 -14.45 -14.30 20.74
N ASP A 448 -15.22 -13.44 21.39
CA ASP A 448 -15.55 -13.55 22.81
C ASP A 448 -16.30 -14.84 23.13
N ILE A 449 -17.32 -15.18 22.32
CA ILE A 449 -18.08 -16.42 22.46
C ILE A 449 -17.16 -17.64 22.35
N THR A 450 -16.28 -17.67 21.35
CA THR A 450 -15.34 -18.78 21.13
C THR A 450 -14.26 -18.88 22.20
N SER A 451 -14.04 -17.83 22.98
CA SER A 451 -13.07 -17.80 24.08
C SER A 451 -13.64 -18.37 25.39
N LEU A 452 -14.93 -18.74 25.43
CA LEU A 452 -15.53 -19.40 26.59
C LEU A 452 -14.93 -20.80 26.80
N PRO A 453 -14.67 -21.23 28.06
CA PRO A 453 -14.03 -22.51 28.36
C PRO A 453 -14.69 -23.73 27.72
N LYS A 454 -16.02 -23.70 27.55
CA LYS A 454 -16.81 -24.76 26.91
C LYS A 454 -16.40 -25.06 25.46
N PHE A 455 -15.78 -24.11 24.76
CA PHE A 455 -15.34 -24.27 23.37
C PHE A 455 -13.86 -24.62 23.24
N GLU A 456 -13.08 -24.51 24.32
CA GLU A 456 -11.62 -24.68 24.31
C GLU A 456 -11.21 -26.04 23.73
N LEU A 457 -11.84 -27.13 24.18
CA LEU A 457 -11.54 -28.48 23.71
C LEU A 457 -11.76 -28.61 22.20
N VAL A 458 -12.90 -28.16 21.69
CA VAL A 458 -13.27 -28.28 20.28
C VAL A 458 -12.34 -27.43 19.42
N ILE A 459 -12.06 -26.18 19.83
CA ILE A 459 -11.15 -25.27 19.12
C ILE A 459 -9.72 -25.84 19.11
N SER A 460 -9.26 -26.40 20.23
CA SER A 460 -7.94 -27.02 20.33
C SER A 460 -7.80 -28.22 19.38
N GLN A 461 -8.80 -29.12 19.36
CA GLN A 461 -8.83 -30.26 18.44
C GLN A 461 -8.78 -29.80 16.98
N VAL A 462 -9.62 -28.83 16.62
CA VAL A 462 -9.63 -28.21 15.29
C VAL A 462 -8.26 -27.63 14.93
N LYS A 463 -7.64 -26.82 15.81
CA LYS A 463 -6.33 -26.20 15.56
C LYS A 463 -5.26 -27.27 15.36
N CYS A 464 -5.30 -28.35 16.14
CA CYS A 464 -4.39 -29.48 15.99
C CYS A 464 -4.57 -30.17 14.63
N THR A 465 -5.81 -30.45 14.24
CA THR A 465 -6.14 -31.04 12.94
C THR A 465 -5.68 -30.14 11.79
N LEU A 466 -5.99 -28.84 11.83
CA LEU A 466 -5.54 -27.87 10.83
C LEU A 466 -4.02 -27.81 10.74
N THR A 467 -3.33 -27.82 11.89
CA THR A 467 -1.87 -27.84 11.96
C THR A 467 -1.29 -29.10 11.32
N TYR A 468 -1.89 -30.26 11.58
CA TYR A 468 -1.48 -31.52 10.97
C TYR A 468 -1.62 -31.50 9.44
N PHE A 469 -2.78 -31.09 8.92
CA PHE A 469 -3.00 -31.01 7.48
C PHE A 469 -2.08 -29.97 6.82
N ASN A 470 -1.91 -28.79 7.41
CA ASN A 470 -1.00 -27.75 6.89
C ASN A 470 0.46 -28.23 6.82
N LYS A 471 0.89 -29.16 7.69
CA LYS A 471 2.26 -29.70 7.70
C LYS A 471 2.43 -30.98 6.86
N SER A 472 1.36 -31.75 6.64
CA SER A 472 1.42 -33.03 5.94
C SER A 472 0.92 -32.93 4.49
N TRP A 473 1.86 -32.99 3.55
CA TRP A 473 1.56 -33.03 2.12
C TRP A 473 0.69 -34.24 1.74
N HIS A 474 1.00 -35.40 2.32
CA HIS A 474 0.26 -36.64 2.09
C HIS A 474 -1.19 -36.53 2.57
N ALA A 475 -1.40 -36.02 3.79
CA ALA A 475 -2.75 -35.84 4.33
C ALA A 475 -3.55 -34.79 3.55
N THR A 476 -2.91 -33.69 3.13
CA THR A 476 -3.54 -32.66 2.30
C THR A 476 -3.99 -33.22 0.94
N SER A 477 -3.15 -34.04 0.30
CA SER A 477 -3.47 -34.69 -0.97
C SER A 477 -4.63 -35.69 -0.82
N ALA A 478 -4.61 -36.52 0.24
CA ALA A 478 -5.69 -37.44 0.55
C ALA A 478 -7.02 -36.72 0.82
N LEU A 479 -6.98 -35.59 1.55
CA LEU A 479 -8.15 -34.75 1.81
C LEU A 479 -8.70 -34.14 0.51
N ALA A 480 -7.84 -33.69 -0.40
CA ALA A 480 -8.26 -33.18 -1.71
C ALA A 480 -8.91 -34.26 -2.58
N ALA A 481 -8.40 -35.50 -2.55
CA ALA A 481 -8.99 -36.64 -3.25
C ALA A 481 -10.36 -37.02 -2.66
N ALA A 482 -10.48 -37.09 -1.34
CA ALA A 482 -11.74 -37.36 -0.66
C ALA A 482 -12.81 -36.28 -0.95
N ARG A 483 -12.42 -35.00 -1.04
CA ARG A 483 -13.30 -33.90 -1.45
C ARG A 483 -13.87 -34.08 -2.85
N LYS A 484 -13.04 -34.52 -3.81
CA LYS A 484 -13.49 -34.79 -5.19
C LYS A 484 -14.48 -35.95 -5.26
N GLN A 485 -14.34 -36.96 -4.40
CA GLN A 485 -15.24 -38.11 -4.35
C GLN A 485 -16.57 -37.81 -3.65
N ALA A 486 -16.57 -36.92 -2.65
CA ALA A 486 -17.76 -36.60 -1.87
C ALA A 486 -18.70 -35.58 -2.55
N GLY A 487 -18.31 -34.98 -3.68
CA GLY A 487 -19.11 -34.00 -4.43
C GLY A 487 -19.52 -32.73 -3.65
N SER A 488 -19.04 -32.56 -2.41
CA SER A 488 -19.50 -31.54 -1.47
C SER A 488 -18.47 -30.44 -1.30
N THR A 489 -18.85 -29.23 -1.71
CA THR A 489 -18.21 -27.97 -1.32
C THR A 489 -18.48 -27.60 0.14
N SER A 490 -19.51 -28.16 0.79
CA SER A 490 -19.97 -27.71 2.11
C SER A 490 -19.00 -27.96 3.29
N ILE A 491 -18.24 -29.07 3.27
CA ILE A 491 -17.20 -29.32 4.29
C ILE A 491 -16.01 -28.36 4.11
N ALA A 492 -15.75 -27.90 2.89
CA ALA A 492 -14.77 -26.84 2.64
C ALA A 492 -15.27 -25.51 3.21
N SER A 493 -16.57 -25.21 3.11
CA SER A 493 -17.19 -24.05 3.76
C SER A 493 -17.09 -24.15 5.27
N VAL A 494 -17.37 -25.31 5.89
CA VAL A 494 -17.24 -25.49 7.35
C VAL A 494 -15.78 -25.43 7.81
N LEU A 495 -14.83 -26.03 7.09
CA LEU A 495 -13.41 -25.91 7.42
C LEU A 495 -12.84 -24.52 7.13
N LYS A 496 -13.35 -23.80 6.14
CA LYS A 496 -13.04 -22.40 5.84
C LYS A 496 -13.61 -21.50 6.93
N LEU A 497 -14.88 -21.68 7.31
CA LEU A 497 -15.55 -21.03 8.42
C LEU A 497 -14.77 -21.26 9.72
N ILE A 498 -14.45 -22.51 10.03
CA ILE A 498 -13.67 -22.88 11.22
C ILE A 498 -12.25 -22.29 11.15
N ARG A 499 -11.62 -22.26 9.97
CA ARG A 499 -10.31 -21.63 9.75
C ARG A 499 -10.39 -20.11 9.88
N GLU A 500 -11.45 -19.46 9.43
CA GLU A 500 -11.66 -18.01 9.53
C GLU A 500 -12.04 -17.60 10.96
N LEU A 501 -12.82 -18.44 11.65
CA LEU A 501 -13.11 -18.36 13.07
C LEU A 501 -11.86 -18.61 13.94
N THR A 502 -10.92 -19.45 13.51
CA THR A 502 -9.68 -19.73 14.25
C THR A 502 -8.47 -18.86 13.85
N GLU A 503 -8.45 -18.31 12.63
CA GLU A 503 -7.40 -17.42 12.10
C GLU A 503 -7.84 -15.93 12.08
N MET A 504 -9.04 -15.60 12.58
CA MET A 504 -9.60 -14.23 12.67
C MET A 504 -9.40 -13.39 11.40
N LYS A 505 -9.94 -13.84 10.26
CA LYS A 505 -10.03 -13.02 9.05
C LYS A 505 -11.49 -12.72 8.73
N ALA A 506 -11.73 -11.50 8.28
CA ALA A 506 -13.05 -10.94 8.05
C ALA A 506 -13.98 -11.91 7.29
N PHE A 507 -15.17 -12.11 7.83
CA PHE A 507 -16.29 -12.72 7.10
C PHE A 507 -16.67 -11.82 5.92
N VAL A 508 -16.53 -12.32 4.69
CA VAL A 508 -17.20 -11.72 3.53
C VAL A 508 -18.60 -12.31 3.47
N VAL A 509 -19.62 -11.45 3.53
CA VAL A 509 -21.05 -11.82 3.63
C VAL A 509 -21.56 -12.67 2.44
N GLU A 510 -20.81 -12.73 1.32
CA GLU A 510 -21.13 -13.64 0.21
C GLU A 510 -21.09 -15.13 0.61
N ASP A 511 -20.23 -15.52 1.55
CA ASP A 511 -20.07 -16.93 1.97
C ASP A 511 -21.24 -17.46 2.83
N VAL A 512 -22.09 -16.58 3.38
CA VAL A 512 -23.25 -16.99 4.18
C VAL A 512 -24.45 -17.35 3.29
N ASN A 513 -24.56 -16.74 2.10
CA ASN A 513 -25.66 -17.03 1.19
C ASN A 513 -25.60 -18.45 0.62
N ASP A 514 -24.41 -18.98 0.35
CA ASP A 514 -24.24 -20.37 -0.13
C ASP A 514 -24.65 -21.43 0.92
N ILE A 515 -24.74 -21.06 2.20
CA ILE A 515 -25.20 -21.95 3.27
C ILE A 515 -26.74 -22.01 3.33
N PHE A 516 -27.43 -20.96 2.88
CA PHE A 516 -28.89 -20.83 2.99
C PHE A 516 -29.66 -20.96 1.67
N THR A 517 -29.00 -20.95 0.51
CA THR A 517 -29.66 -20.99 -0.82
C THR A 517 -30.16 -22.38 -1.24
N ASP A 518 -29.79 -23.46 -0.55
CA ASP A 518 -30.22 -24.81 -0.91
C ASP A 518 -31.66 -25.18 -0.48
N ARG A 519 -32.43 -24.24 0.12
CA ARG A 519 -33.81 -24.51 0.59
C ARG A 519 -34.85 -23.46 0.24
N VAL A 520 -34.82 -22.87 -0.95
CA VAL A 520 -36.04 -22.28 -1.53
C VAL A 520 -36.15 -22.67 -3.00
N LYS A 521 -36.72 -23.87 -3.25
CA LYS A 521 -37.40 -24.08 -4.54
C LYS A 521 -38.66 -23.20 -4.52
N PRO A 522 -38.86 -22.31 -5.50
CA PRO A 522 -40.14 -21.64 -5.63
C PRO A 522 -41.21 -22.73 -5.86
N ARG A 523 -42.23 -22.77 -5.00
CA ARG A 523 -43.49 -23.43 -5.35
C ARG A 523 -44.07 -22.61 -6.50
N THR A 524 -44.16 -23.24 -7.66
CA THR A 524 -44.90 -22.80 -8.85
C THR A 524 -46.35 -22.52 -8.51
#